data_AF-A0A841GU70-F1
#
_entry.id   AF-A0A841GU70-F1
#
_cell.length_a   1.000
_cell.length_b   1.000
_cell.length_c   1.000
_cell.angle_alpha   90.00
_cell.angle_beta   90.00
_cell.angle_gamma   90.00
#
_symmetry.space_group_name_H-M   'P 1'
#
loop_
_entity.id
_entity.type
_entity.pdbx_description
1 polymer ?
#
loop_
_entity_poly.entity_id
_entity_poly.type
_entity_poly.pdbx_seq_one_letter_code
_entity_poly.pdbx_strand_id
1 'polypeptide(L)'
;MFFLYRLALIIIFIISTLIVAYLLTLPINIIPLLLITLSYSAILVLFLEAITYKFEIDDKFIIFKSIFYKKRFEISKIESFQISFFCVKIRSEGKKYTFLPLGGWVRKVEERLRK
;
A
#
# COMPACT_ATOMS: atom_id res chain seq x y z
N MET A 1 -8.30 12.20 -8.93
CA MET A 1 -8.59 11.54 -7.64
C MET A 1 -7.32 11.09 -6.90
N PHE A 2 -6.35 10.44 -7.56
CA PHE A 2 -5.13 9.93 -6.92
C PHE A 2 -4.21 11.01 -6.30
N PHE A 3 -4.12 12.19 -6.91
CA PHE A 3 -3.28 13.29 -6.41
C PHE A 3 -3.80 13.89 -5.11
N LEU A 4 -5.10 14.19 -5.03
CA LEU A 4 -5.76 14.69 -3.82
C LEU A 4 -5.64 13.72 -2.65
N TYR A 5 -5.76 12.41 -2.89
CA TYR A 5 -5.55 11.38 -1.87
C TYR A 5 -4.11 11.36 -1.35
N ARG A 6 -3.12 11.43 -2.24
CA ARG A 6 -1.70 11.53 -1.84
C ARG A 6 -1.41 12.80 -1.03
N LEU A 7 -1.97 13.93 -1.47
CA LEU A 7 -1.84 15.21 -0.76
C LEU A 7 -2.45 15.13 0.65
N ALA A 8 -3.66 14.55 0.78
CA ALA A 8 -4.31 14.35 2.06
C ALA A 8 -3.48 13.45 3.00
N LEU A 9 -2.91 12.36 2.48
CA LEU A 9 -2.01 11.51 3.27
C LEU A 9 -0.75 12.26 3.72
N ILE A 10 -0.15 13.09 2.87
CA ILE A 10 1.02 13.93 3.22
C ILE A 10 0.66 14.91 4.34
N ILE A 11 -0.50 15.59 4.24
CA ILE A 11 -0.96 16.54 5.26
C ILE A 11 -1.22 15.83 6.60
N ILE A 12 -1.89 14.67 6.57
CA ILE A 12 -2.12 13.85 7.77
C ILE A 12 -0.80 13.43 8.41
N PHE A 13 0.18 13.03 7.58
CA PHE A 13 1.52 12.67 8.05
C PHE A 13 2.24 13.85 8.72
N ILE A 14 2.17 15.05 8.15
CA ILE A 14 2.76 16.26 8.75
C ILE A 14 2.10 16.57 10.11
N ILE A 15 0.76 16.52 10.18
CA ILE A 15 0.02 16.79 11.42
C ILE A 15 0.37 15.76 12.50
N SER A 16 0.41 14.47 12.16
CA SER A 16 0.80 13.43 13.11
C SER A 16 2.26 13.56 13.56
N THR A 17 3.16 13.98 12.66
CA THR A 17 4.56 14.31 13.02
C THR A 17 4.61 15.39 14.10
N LEU A 18 3.85 16.48 13.90
CA LEU A 18 3.86 17.63 14.79
C LEU A 18 3.29 17.28 16.18
N ILE A 19 2.23 16.48 16.23
CA ILE A 19 1.64 16.00 17.49
C ILE A 19 2.66 15.14 18.25
N VAL A 20 3.33 14.20 17.56
CA VAL A 20 4.36 13.36 18.19
C VAL A 20 5.52 14.22 18.68
N ALA A 21 6.03 15.14 17.86
CA ALA A 21 7.11 16.04 18.26
C ALA A 21 6.75 16.86 19.51
N TYR A 22 5.52 17.36 19.60
CA TYR A 22 5.03 18.06 20.79
C TYR A 22 4.98 17.14 22.01
N LEU A 23 4.45 15.92 21.87
CA LEU A 23 4.40 14.96 22.98
C LEU A 23 5.79 14.57 23.50
N LEU A 24 6.81 14.52 22.62
CA LEU A 24 8.20 14.26 23.02
C LEU A 24 8.81 15.39 23.89
N THR A 25 8.24 16.61 23.87
CA THR A 25 8.72 17.74 24.70
C THR A 25 8.19 17.72 26.13
N LEU A 26 7.14 16.94 26.41
CA LEU A 26 6.62 16.76 27.76
C LEU A 26 7.57 15.87 28.58
N PRO A 27 7.69 16.08 29.90
CA PRO A 27 8.52 15.25 30.78
C PRO A 27 7.84 13.89 31.03
N ILE A 28 7.73 13.09 29.98
CA ILE A 28 7.11 11.76 29.98
C ILE A 28 8.19 10.71 30.22
N ASN A 29 7.84 9.63 30.92
CA ASN A 29 8.69 8.46 31.07
C ASN A 29 9.14 7.89 29.71
N ILE A 30 10.34 7.28 29.68
CA ILE A 30 10.98 6.72 28.48
C ILE A 30 10.12 5.63 27.79
N ILE A 31 9.32 4.89 28.57
CA ILE A 31 8.50 3.77 28.04
C ILE A 31 7.39 4.28 27.10
N PRO A 32 6.51 5.22 27.50
CA PRO A 32 5.58 5.86 26.57
C PRO A 32 6.27 6.52 25.36
N LEU A 33 7.44 7.12 25.56
CA LEU A 33 8.22 7.77 24.51
C LEU A 33 8.60 6.76 23.40
N LEU A 34 9.11 5.59 23.80
CA LEU A 34 9.46 4.47 22.91
C LEU A 34 8.24 3.91 22.17
N LEU A 35 7.12 3.75 22.87
CA LEU A 35 5.86 3.28 22.27
C LEU A 35 5.36 4.25 21.19
N ILE A 36 5.45 5.56 21.44
CA ILE A 36 5.06 6.59 20.49
C ILE A 36 5.99 6.57 19.27
N THR A 37 7.31 6.50 19.46
CA THR A 37 8.26 6.46 18.33
C THR A 37 8.12 5.19 17.50
N LEU A 38 7.94 4.02 18.12
CA LEU A 38 7.69 2.76 17.41
C LEU A 38 6.38 2.82 16.60
N SER A 39 5.30 3.29 17.22
CA SER A 39 4.00 3.46 16.53
C SER A 39 4.13 4.42 15.34
N TYR A 40 4.88 5.50 15.52
CA TYR A 40 5.13 6.47 14.46
C TYR A 40 5.95 5.90 13.30
N SER A 41 6.96 5.07 13.60
CA SER A 41 7.74 4.39 12.56
C SER A 41 6.88 3.44 11.73
N ALA A 42 5.95 2.70 12.36
CA ALA A 42 5.01 1.83 11.65
C ALA A 42 4.07 2.63 10.74
N ILE A 43 3.56 3.77 11.22
CA ILE A 43 2.73 4.69 10.42
C ILE A 43 3.51 5.22 9.22
N LEU A 44 4.77 5.61 9.42
CA LEU A 44 5.64 6.09 8.33
C LEU A 44 5.87 5.00 7.28
N VAL A 45 6.13 3.75 7.69
CA VAL A 45 6.31 2.63 6.76
C VAL A 45 5.04 2.40 5.94
N LEU A 46 3.87 2.36 6.57
CA LEU A 46 2.59 2.20 5.88
C LEU A 46 2.30 3.38 4.93
N PHE A 47 2.64 4.60 5.34
CA PHE A 47 2.51 5.80 4.52
C PHE A 47 3.43 5.75 3.29
N LEU A 48 4.71 5.41 3.49
CA LEU A 48 5.68 5.25 2.41
C LEU A 48 5.22 4.16 1.43
N GLU A 49 4.70 3.05 1.95
CA GLU A 49 4.13 1.99 1.11
C GLU A 49 2.96 2.53 0.28
N ALA A 50 1.99 3.20 0.91
CA ALA A 50 0.81 3.73 0.23
C ALA A 50 1.14 4.76 -0.86
N ILE A 51 2.11 5.66 -0.63
CA ILE A 51 2.47 6.68 -1.63
C ILE A 51 3.30 6.11 -2.78
N THR A 52 4.19 5.14 -2.49
CA THR A 52 5.10 4.55 -3.48
C THR A 52 4.50 3.37 -4.22
N TYR A 53 3.40 2.81 -3.72
CA TYR A 53 2.67 1.75 -4.37
C TYR A 53 2.25 2.17 -5.79
N LYS A 54 2.68 1.37 -6.75
CA LYS A 54 2.42 1.51 -8.17
C LYS A 54 2.02 0.15 -8.71
N PHE A 55 1.07 0.23 -9.62
CA PHE A 55 0.53 -0.91 -10.32
C PHE A 55 0.68 -0.67 -11.82
N GLU A 56 1.33 -1.61 -12.50
CA GLU A 56 1.58 -1.56 -13.94
C GLU A 56 1.06 -2.83 -14.57
N ILE A 57 0.28 -2.69 -15.65
CA ILE A 57 -0.17 -3.81 -16.48
C ILE A 57 0.53 -3.66 -17.82
N ASP A 58 1.20 -4.73 -18.21
CA ASP A 58 1.73 -4.94 -19.55
C ASP A 58 0.94 -6.06 -20.25
N ASP A 59 1.17 -6.30 -21.54
CA ASP A 59 0.39 -7.29 -22.31
C ASP A 59 0.59 -8.74 -21.85
N LYS A 60 1.70 -9.04 -21.17
CA LYS A 60 2.00 -10.38 -20.64
C LYS A 60 2.06 -10.43 -19.12
N PHE A 61 2.16 -9.28 -18.45
CA PHE A 61 2.53 -9.23 -17.04
C PHE A 61 1.72 -8.21 -16.25
N ILE A 62 1.51 -8.53 -14.98
CA ILE A 62 1.00 -7.63 -13.95
C ILE A 62 2.13 -7.38 -12.95
N ILE A 63 2.47 -6.11 -12.73
CA ILE A 63 3.57 -5.70 -11.85
C ILE A 63 2.99 -4.88 -10.70
N PHE A 64 3.24 -5.37 -9.49
CA PHE A 64 3.01 -4.68 -8.23
C PHE A 64 4.34 -4.21 -7.68
N LYS A 65 4.50 -2.90 -7.46
CA LYS A 65 5.74 -2.37 -6.90
C LYS A 65 5.47 -1.29 -5.86
N SER A 66 6.25 -1.29 -4.80
CA SER A 66 6.36 -0.25 -3.79
C SER A 66 7.85 -0.03 -3.50
N ILE A 67 8.18 0.87 -2.58
CA ILE A 67 9.56 1.02 -2.10
C ILE A 67 10.07 -0.23 -1.35
N PHE A 68 9.17 -1.08 -0.85
CA PHE A 68 9.52 -2.25 -0.05
C PHE A 68 9.53 -3.57 -0.84
N TYR A 69 8.81 -3.64 -1.96
CA TYR A 69 8.77 -4.86 -2.77
C TYR A 69 8.48 -4.57 -4.24
N LYS A 70 8.90 -5.50 -5.09
CA LYS A 70 8.50 -5.58 -6.50
C LYS A 70 8.13 -7.01 -6.82
N LYS A 71 6.91 -7.23 -7.28
CA LYS A 71 6.39 -8.55 -7.65
C LYS A 71 5.75 -8.51 -9.03
N ARG A 72 6.07 -9.51 -9.85
CA ARG A 72 5.61 -9.65 -11.22
C ARG A 72 4.85 -10.97 -11.35
N PHE A 73 3.69 -10.90 -11.95
CA PHE A 73 2.86 -12.06 -12.28
C PHE A 73 2.71 -12.14 -13.79
N GLU A 74 2.86 -13.33 -14.33
CA GLU A 74 2.58 -13.60 -15.74
C GLU A 74 1.08 -13.88 -15.89
N ILE A 75 0.41 -13.22 -16.83
CA ILE A 75 -1.06 -13.30 -16.97
C ILE A 75 -1.50 -14.74 -17.26
N SER A 76 -0.74 -15.47 -18.07
CA SER A 76 -0.99 -16.89 -18.40
C SER A 76 -1.01 -17.83 -17.20
N LYS A 77 -0.42 -17.41 -16.07
CA LYS A 77 -0.28 -18.22 -14.86
C LYS A 77 -1.23 -17.80 -13.74
N ILE A 78 -2.13 -16.85 -14.01
CA ILE A 78 -3.11 -16.38 -13.03
C ILE A 78 -4.31 -17.33 -13.07
N GLU A 79 -4.51 -18.06 -11.99
CA GLU A 79 -5.64 -19.00 -11.82
C GLU A 79 -6.90 -18.26 -11.38
N SER A 80 -6.75 -17.27 -10.50
CA SER A 80 -7.89 -16.46 -10.05
C SER A 80 -7.46 -15.06 -9.63
N PHE A 81 -8.37 -14.11 -9.86
CA PHE A 81 -8.21 -12.72 -9.49
C PHE A 81 -9.50 -12.25 -8.83
N GLN A 82 -9.44 -11.89 -7.55
CA GLN A 82 -10.57 -11.39 -6.78
C GLN A 82 -10.27 -9.99 -6.27
N ILE A 83 -11.21 -9.07 -6.46
CA ILE A 83 -11.13 -7.72 -5.92
C ILE A 83 -12.14 -7.59 -4.78
N SER A 84 -11.72 -6.94 -3.72
CA SER A 84 -12.58 -6.47 -2.63
C SER A 84 -12.29 -4.99 -2.38
N PHE A 85 -13.19 -4.31 -1.67
CA PHE A 85 -13.03 -2.90 -1.31
C PHE A 85 -11.66 -2.57 -0.68
N PHE A 86 -11.10 -3.50 0.08
CA PHE A 86 -9.86 -3.29 0.84
C PHE A 86 -8.65 -4.08 0.31
N CYS A 87 -8.81 -4.98 -0.66
CA CYS A 87 -7.67 -5.78 -1.14
C CYS A 87 -7.91 -6.40 -2.52
N VAL A 88 -6.82 -6.76 -3.18
CA VAL A 88 -6.81 -7.60 -4.38
C VAL A 88 -6.12 -8.92 -4.04
N LYS A 89 -6.78 -10.03 -4.34
CA LYS A 89 -6.26 -11.38 -4.14
C LYS A 89 -5.97 -12.01 -5.49
N ILE A 90 -4.74 -12.48 -5.68
CA ILE A 90 -4.27 -13.15 -6.89
C ILE A 90 -3.85 -14.54 -6.52
N ARG A 91 -4.36 -15.55 -7.22
CA ARG A 91 -3.82 -16.91 -7.18
C ARG A 91 -3.03 -17.16 -8.45
N SER A 92 -1.77 -17.55 -8.30
CA SER A 92 -0.89 -17.86 -9.42
C SER A 92 0.07 -18.98 -9.01
N GLU A 93 0.23 -19.97 -9.88
CA GLU A 93 1.10 -21.15 -9.64
C GLU A 93 0.81 -21.83 -8.29
N GLY A 94 -0.47 -22.01 -7.94
CA GLY A 94 -0.90 -22.59 -6.67
C GLY A 94 -0.70 -21.73 -5.42
N LYS A 95 -0.06 -20.55 -5.53
CA LYS A 95 0.17 -19.62 -4.41
C LYS A 95 -0.82 -18.46 -4.42
N LYS A 96 -1.23 -18.02 -3.22
CA LYS A 96 -2.15 -16.89 -3.02
C LYS A 96 -1.39 -15.66 -2.55
N TYR A 97 -1.63 -14.53 -3.22
CA TYR A 97 -1.03 -13.23 -2.92
C TYR A 97 -2.13 -12.22 -2.65
N THR A 98 -1.93 -11.36 -1.64
CA THR A 98 -2.86 -10.29 -1.29
C THR A 98 -2.14 -8.96 -1.42
N PHE A 99 -2.74 -8.02 -2.14
CA PHE A 99 -2.21 -6.69 -2.40
C PHE A 99 -3.22 -5.62 -1.98
N LEU A 100 -2.72 -4.40 -1.79
CA LEU A 100 -3.52 -3.21 -1.55
C LEU A 100 -4.50 -2.96 -2.71
N PRO A 101 -5.66 -2.34 -2.43
CA PRO A 101 -6.73 -2.21 -3.40
C PRO A 101 -6.27 -1.39 -4.60
N LEU A 102 -6.54 -1.94 -5.79
CA LEU A 102 -6.29 -1.26 -7.04
C LEU A 102 -7.44 -0.26 -7.26
N GLY A 103 -7.26 1.02 -6.96
CA GLY A 103 -8.24 2.01 -7.44
C GLY A 103 -8.27 2.02 -8.98
N GLY A 104 -9.40 2.32 -9.64
CA GLY A 104 -9.55 2.65 -11.09
C GLY A 104 -9.08 1.65 -12.17
N TRP A 105 -8.08 0.82 -11.90
CA TRP A 105 -7.39 -0.09 -12.83
C TRP A 105 -7.93 -1.52 -12.76
N VAL A 106 -8.81 -1.81 -11.79
CA VAL A 106 -9.47 -3.11 -11.60
C VAL A 106 -10.17 -3.58 -12.87
N ARG A 107 -10.93 -2.68 -13.49
CA ARG A 107 -11.73 -2.99 -14.67
C ARG A 107 -10.87 -3.43 -15.86
N LYS A 108 -9.69 -2.81 -16.03
CA LYS A 108 -8.71 -3.20 -17.06
C LYS A 108 -8.07 -4.56 -16.82
N VAL A 109 -7.90 -4.96 -15.55
CA VAL A 109 -7.39 -6.30 -15.21
C VAL A 109 -8.44 -7.37 -15.45
N GLU A 110 -9.68 -7.14 -15.00
CA GLU A 110 -10.79 -8.06 -15.23
C GLU A 110 -11.06 -8.28 -16.73
N GLU A 111 -11.04 -7.22 -17.54
CA GLU A 111 -11.22 -7.30 -18.99
C GLU A 111 -10.11 -8.12 -19.68
N ARG A 112 -8.87 -8.05 -19.18
CA ARG A 112 -7.74 -8.81 -19.75
C ARG A 112 -7.70 -10.26 -19.31
N LEU A 113 -8.16 -10.58 -18.10
CA LEU A 113 -8.20 -11.96 -17.58
C LEU A 113 -9.37 -12.79 -18.12
N ARG A 114 -10.40 -12.15 -18.70
CA ARG A 114 -11.55 -12.85 -19.32
C ARG A 114 -11.31 -13.28 -20.76
N LYS A 115 -10.18 -12.91 -21.38
CA LYS A 115 -9.77 -13.38 -22.71
C LYS A 115 -8.92 -14.63 -22.59
#